data_AF-A0A433NPG3-F1
#
_entry.id   AF-A0A433NPG3-F1
#
_cell.length_a   1.000
_cell.length_b   1.000
_cell.length_c   1.000
_cell.angle_alpha   90.00
_cell.angle_beta   90.00
_cell.angle_gamma   90.00
#
_symmetry.space_group_name_H-M   'P 1'
#
loop_
_entity.id
_entity.type
_entity.pdbx_description
1 polymer ?
#
loop_
_entity_poly.entity_id
_entity_poly.type
_entity_poly.pdbx_seq_one_letter_code
_entity_poly.pdbx_strand_id
1 'polypeptide(L)'
;MSKLQPTQLSSANTGLNLKFIKQNFSTLIKVISIFLIASAIGLELGNIYILITNSKLPSSLNPIFWIERFAVTIHFLEAIIAAFFAPSRKKMPVQYGIYTFFVGTVGLLELFQEEFRTK
;
A
#
# COMPACT_ATOMS: atom_id res chain seq x y z
N MET A 1 -32.53 10.01 46.57
CA MET A 1 -31.32 10.45 45.83
C MET A 1 -30.81 9.30 44.97
N SER A 2 -31.22 9.20 43.71
CA SER A 2 -30.60 8.26 42.75
C SER A 2 -29.53 9.00 41.97
N LYS A 3 -28.26 8.67 42.21
CA LYS A 3 -27.15 9.11 41.35
C LYS A 3 -27.28 8.41 40.00
N LEU A 4 -27.72 9.15 38.97
CA LEU A 4 -27.51 8.76 37.57
C LEU A 4 -26.02 8.85 37.27
N GLN A 5 -25.43 7.75 36.85
CA GLN A 5 -24.01 7.63 36.49
C GLN A 5 -23.85 8.03 35.02
N PRO A 6 -23.19 9.16 34.68
CA PRO A 6 -23.02 9.54 33.29
C PRO A 6 -21.74 8.91 32.70
N THR A 7 -21.85 8.57 31.41
CA THR A 7 -20.77 8.65 30.40
C THR A 7 -19.56 7.72 30.51
N GLN A 8 -19.77 6.41 30.33
CA GLN A 8 -18.74 5.48 29.83
C GLN A 8 -19.07 4.90 28.44
N LEU A 9 -20.27 5.17 27.92
CA LEU A 9 -20.79 4.58 26.67
C LEU A 9 -20.38 5.35 25.39
N SER A 10 -19.97 6.62 25.50
CA SER A 10 -19.70 7.49 24.34
C SER A 10 -18.27 7.38 23.78
N SER A 11 -17.26 7.17 24.64
CA SER A 11 -15.86 7.10 24.20
C SER A 11 -15.52 5.75 23.53
N ALA A 12 -16.09 4.64 24.01
CA ALA A 12 -15.89 3.30 23.46
C ALA A 12 -16.47 3.15 22.04
N ASN A 13 -17.65 3.74 21.79
CA ASN A 13 -18.29 3.73 20.47
C ASN A 13 -17.52 4.54 19.42
N THR A 14 -16.94 5.68 19.83
CA THR A 14 -16.12 6.52 18.94
C THR A 14 -14.82 5.82 18.55
N GLY A 15 -14.16 5.14 19.50
CA GLY A 15 -12.93 4.38 19.24
C GLY A 15 -13.13 3.16 18.33
N LEU A 16 -14.23 2.43 18.48
CA LEU A 16 -14.58 1.31 17.61
C LEU A 16 -14.85 1.76 16.16
N ASN A 17 -15.57 2.87 15.99
CA ASN A 17 -15.90 3.42 14.68
C ASN A 17 -14.64 3.90 13.93
N LEU A 18 -13.71 4.58 14.61
CA LEU A 18 -12.46 5.06 14.01
C LEU A 18 -11.54 3.93 13.55
N LYS A 19 -11.45 2.86 14.35
CA LYS A 19 -10.67 1.66 13.99
C LYS A 19 -11.25 0.95 12.76
N PHE A 20 -12.57 0.87 12.68
CA PHE A 20 -13.28 0.29 11.53
C PHE A 20 -13.05 1.12 10.26
N ILE A 21 -13.15 2.45 10.34
CA ILE A 21 -12.86 3.36 9.22
C ILE A 21 -11.41 3.19 8.75
N LYS A 22 -10.45 3.18 9.67
CA LYS A 22 -9.02 3.00 9.35
C LYS A 22 -8.76 1.66 8.64
N GLN A 23 -9.39 0.59 9.10
CA GLN A 23 -9.23 -0.75 8.52
C GLN A 23 -9.79 -0.82 7.09
N ASN A 24 -10.98 -0.28 6.88
CA ASN A 24 -11.63 -0.27 5.56
C ASN A 24 -10.86 0.62 4.57
N PHE A 25 -10.38 1.77 5.03
CA PHE A 25 -9.58 2.67 4.21
C PHE A 25 -8.24 2.05 3.80
N SER A 26 -7.54 1.40 4.73
CA SER A 26 -6.33 0.63 4.42
C SER A 26 -6.61 -0.46 3.38
N THR A 27 -7.68 -1.22 3.57
CA THR A 27 -8.08 -2.29 2.63
C THR A 27 -8.36 -1.73 1.23
N LEU A 28 -9.07 -0.61 1.14
CA LEU A 28 -9.37 0.04 -0.14
C LEU A 28 -8.09 0.52 -0.84
N ILE A 29 -7.16 1.16 -0.12
CA ILE A 29 -5.89 1.62 -0.68
C ILE A 29 -5.11 0.44 -1.28
N LYS A 30 -5.03 -0.69 -0.57
CA LYS A 30 -4.31 -1.88 -1.08
C LYS A 30 -4.87 -2.34 -2.42
N VAL A 31 -6.19 -2.45 -2.52
CA VAL A 31 -6.85 -2.92 -3.74
C VAL A 31 -6.57 -1.97 -4.90
N ILE A 32 -6.78 -0.67 -4.70
CA ILE A 32 -6.51 0.34 -5.73
C ILE A 32 -5.03 0.33 -6.13
N SER A 33 -4.14 0.24 -5.14
CA SER A 33 -2.69 0.24 -5.36
C SER A 33 -2.24 -0.95 -6.21
N ILE A 34 -2.74 -2.16 -5.93
CA ILE A 34 -2.46 -3.36 -6.76
C ILE A 34 -2.84 -3.10 -8.22
N PHE A 35 -4.05 -2.58 -8.47
CA PHE A 35 -4.49 -2.29 -9.83
C PHE A 35 -3.66 -1.20 -10.51
N LEU A 36 -3.29 -0.14 -9.79
CA LEU A 36 -2.46 0.95 -10.34
C LEU A 36 -1.05 0.47 -10.68
N ILE A 37 -0.38 -0.27 -9.79
CA ILE A 37 0.97 -0.78 -10.04
C ILE A 37 0.98 -1.85 -11.12
N ALA A 38 -0.01 -2.75 -11.13
CA ALA A 38 -0.15 -3.73 -12.22
C ALA A 38 -0.37 -3.05 -13.58
N SER A 39 -1.22 -2.01 -13.61
CA SER A 39 -1.48 -1.24 -14.83
C SER A 39 -0.24 -0.46 -15.28
N ALA A 40 0.51 0.15 -14.36
CA ALA A 40 1.76 0.84 -14.63
C ALA A 40 2.80 -0.08 -15.27
N ILE A 41 2.97 -1.29 -14.72
CA ILE A 41 3.88 -2.28 -15.30
C ILE A 41 3.42 -2.69 -16.70
N GLY A 42 2.12 -2.94 -16.88
CA GLY A 42 1.56 -3.27 -18.19
C GLY A 42 1.74 -2.16 -19.23
N LEU A 43 1.54 -0.90 -18.82
CA LEU A 43 1.69 0.27 -19.69
C LEU A 43 3.16 0.49 -20.07
N GLU A 44 4.09 0.39 -19.11
CA GLU A 44 5.54 0.47 -19.38
C GLU A 44 5.99 -0.68 -20.32
N LEU A 45 5.50 -1.91 -20.11
CA LEU A 45 5.78 -3.03 -21.02
C LEU A 45 5.26 -2.77 -22.44
N GLY A 46 4.05 -2.20 -22.57
CA GLY A 46 3.48 -1.80 -23.85
C GLY A 46 4.30 -0.70 -24.53
N ASN A 47 4.81 0.26 -23.76
CA ASN A 47 5.69 1.31 -24.25
C ASN A 47 7.02 0.74 -24.79
N ILE A 48 7.64 -0.19 -24.04
CA ILE A 48 8.84 -0.90 -24.50
C ILE A 48 8.56 -1.64 -25.82
N TYR A 49 7.41 -2.32 -25.92
CA TYR A 49 7.01 -3.00 -27.16
C TYR A 49 6.90 -2.04 -28.35
N ILE A 50 6.25 -0.89 -28.17
CA ILE A 50 6.11 0.15 -29.20
C ILE A 50 7.49 0.69 -29.64
N LEU A 51 8.41 0.89 -28.70
CA LEU A 51 9.79 1.31 -29.00
C LEU A 51 10.51 0.28 -29.86
N ILE A 52 10.37 -1.01 -29.53
CA ILE A 52 11.03 -2.11 -30.26
C ILE A 52 10.46 -2.25 -31.69
N THR A 53 9.18 -1.98 -31.90
CA THR A 53 8.55 -2.03 -33.23
C THR A 53 8.72 -0.74 -34.04
N ASN A 54 9.57 0.19 -33.61
CA ASN A 54 9.81 1.49 -34.25
C ASN A 54 8.54 2.34 -34.45
N SER A 55 7.52 2.10 -33.62
CA SER A 55 6.29 2.86 -33.62
C SER A 55 6.48 4.12 -32.77
N LYS A 56 5.81 5.22 -33.15
CA LYS A 56 5.90 6.49 -32.40
C LYS A 56 4.79 6.57 -31.38
N LEU A 57 5.15 6.83 -30.14
CA LEU A 57 4.19 7.10 -29.08
C LEU A 57 3.82 8.59 -29.08
N PRO A 58 2.53 8.95 -28.93
CA PRO A 58 2.15 10.34 -28.81
C PRO A 58 2.75 10.95 -27.53
N SER A 59 3.41 12.11 -27.68
CA SER A 59 4.09 12.81 -26.59
C SER A 59 3.17 13.26 -25.45
N SER A 60 1.85 13.33 -25.71
CA SER A 60 0.83 13.60 -24.70
C SER A 60 0.77 12.54 -23.59
N LEU A 61 1.29 11.32 -23.83
CA LEU A 61 1.34 10.26 -22.83
C LEU A 61 2.59 10.35 -21.92
N ASN A 62 3.60 11.15 -22.27
CA ASN A 62 4.83 11.27 -21.48
C ASN A 62 4.60 11.58 -19.99
N PRO A 63 3.66 12.47 -19.59
CA PRO A 63 3.37 12.71 -18.18
C PRO A 63 2.87 11.45 -17.45
N ILE A 64 2.09 10.60 -18.13
CA ILE A 64 1.57 9.35 -17.56
C ILE A 64 2.73 8.38 -17.29
N PHE A 65 3.63 8.21 -18.27
CA PHE A 65 4.86 7.41 -18.10
C PHE A 65 5.75 7.94 -16.99
N TRP A 66 5.82 9.25 -16.80
CA TRP A 66 6.62 9.83 -15.72
C TRP A 66 6.04 9.48 -14.35
N ILE A 67 4.72 9.65 -14.17
CA ILE A 67 4.02 9.36 -12.91
C ILE A 67 4.10 7.87 -12.59
N GLU A 68 3.87 6.99 -13.56
CA GLU A 68 3.87 5.55 -13.32
C GLU A 68 5.26 5.05 -12.91
N ARG A 69 6.32 5.51 -13.59
CA ARG A 69 7.71 5.14 -13.29
C ARG A 69 8.09 5.61 -11.89
N PHE A 70 7.66 6.82 -11.53
CA PHE A 70 7.85 7.34 -10.18
C PHE A 70 7.15 6.46 -9.13
N ALA A 71 5.88 6.11 -9.36
CA ALA A 71 5.12 5.24 -8.46
C ALA A 71 5.76 3.85 -8.31
N VAL A 72 6.10 3.19 -9.42
CA VAL A 72 6.77 1.87 -9.40
C VAL A 72 8.11 1.93 -8.68
N THR A 73 8.89 3.00 -8.89
CA THR A 73 10.20 3.17 -8.23
C THR A 73 10.04 3.30 -6.72
N ILE A 74 9.09 4.12 -6.24
CA ILE A 74 8.83 4.25 -4.80
C ILE A 74 8.41 2.91 -4.21
N HIS A 75 7.44 2.24 -4.82
CA HIS A 75 6.97 0.93 -4.39
C HIS A 75 8.09 -0.12 -4.34
N PHE A 76 9.03 -0.04 -5.29
CA PHE A 76 10.21 -0.89 -5.29
C PHE A 76 11.14 -0.63 -4.09
N LEU A 77 11.39 0.63 -3.76
CA LEU A 77 12.17 0.99 -2.56
C LEU A 77 11.49 0.51 -1.28
N GLU A 78 10.17 0.67 -1.18
CA GLU A 78 9.39 0.17 -0.05
C GLU A 78 9.46 -1.36 0.07
N ALA A 79 9.41 -2.07 -1.05
CA ALA A 79 9.57 -3.53 -1.10
C ALA A 79 10.93 -3.99 -0.60
N ILE A 80 12.01 -3.28 -0.96
CA ILE A 80 13.38 -3.56 -0.47
C ILE A 80 13.42 -3.36 1.04
N ILE A 81 12.92 -2.23 1.55
CA ILE A 81 12.87 -1.95 2.99
C ILE A 81 12.10 -3.06 3.70
N ALA A 82 10.93 -3.43 3.19
CA ALA A 82 10.09 -4.48 3.76
C ALA A 82 10.77 -5.85 3.78
N ALA A 83 11.41 -6.25 2.69
CA ALA A 83 12.15 -7.51 2.60
C ALA A 83 13.32 -7.55 3.59
N PHE A 84 14.02 -6.42 3.77
CA PHE A 84 15.14 -6.31 4.70
C PHE A 84 14.68 -6.43 6.17
N PHE A 85 13.56 -5.80 6.53
CA PHE A 85 13.03 -5.83 7.90
C PHE A 85 12.10 -7.02 8.19
N ALA A 86 11.67 -7.79 7.18
CA ALA A 86 10.79 -8.94 7.37
C ALA A 86 11.31 -10.03 8.34
N PRO A 87 12.61 -10.44 8.32
CA PRO A 87 13.12 -11.44 9.26
C PRO A 87 12.97 -11.03 10.72
N SER A 88 13.21 -9.75 11.04
CA SER A 88 13.09 -9.24 12.42
C SER A 88 11.65 -9.27 12.94
N ARG A 89 10.67 -9.43 12.02
CA ARG A 89 9.24 -9.53 12.31
C ARG A 89 8.68 -10.94 12.06
N LYS A 90 9.55 -11.96 11.95
CA LYS A 90 9.16 -13.37 11.69
C LYS A 90 8.32 -13.54 10.41
N LYS A 91 8.54 -12.69 9.41
CA LYS A 91 7.92 -12.81 8.07
C LYS A 91 8.99 -13.27 7.07
N MET A 92 8.56 -13.96 6.02
CA MET A 92 9.46 -14.36 4.93
C MET A 92 9.82 -13.13 4.07
N PRO A 93 11.13 -12.81 3.89
CA PRO A 93 11.58 -11.62 3.17
C PRO A 93 10.97 -11.41 1.80
N VAL A 94 11.07 -12.42 0.94
CA VAL A 94 10.63 -12.34 -0.45
C VAL A 94 9.12 -12.16 -0.53
N GLN A 95 8.36 -12.93 0.25
CA GLN A 95 6.90 -12.85 0.26
C GLN A 95 6.43 -11.47 0.72
N TYR A 96 7.02 -10.96 1.81
CA TYR A 96 6.59 -9.69 2.38
C TYR A 96 7.07 -8.47 1.55
N GLY A 97 8.22 -8.59 0.90
CA GLY A 97 8.70 -7.62 -0.09
C GLY A 97 7.77 -7.53 -1.30
N ILE A 98 7.41 -8.66 -1.91
CA ILE A 98 6.46 -8.71 -3.04
C ILE A 98 5.11 -8.11 -2.63
N TYR A 99 4.61 -8.49 -1.46
CA TYR A 99 3.39 -7.92 -0.91
C TYR A 99 3.48 -6.39 -0.84
N THR A 100 4.52 -5.86 -0.18
CA THR A 100 4.74 -4.42 -0.04
C THR A 100 4.92 -3.71 -1.38
N PHE A 101 5.56 -4.33 -2.36
CA PHE A 101 5.68 -3.77 -3.71
C PHE A 101 4.30 -3.43 -4.30
N PHE A 102 3.30 -4.27 -4.13
CA PHE A 102 1.98 -4.03 -4.69
C PHE A 102 1.07 -3.16 -3.83
N VAL A 103 1.21 -3.22 -2.50
CA VAL A 103 0.35 -2.45 -1.58
C VAL A 103 0.96 -1.13 -1.10
N GLY A 104 2.24 -0.89 -1.41
CA GLY A 104 3.01 0.28 -1.04
C GLY A 104 3.20 0.45 0.47
N THR A 105 3.21 1.71 0.93
CA THR A 105 3.42 2.11 2.32
C THR A 105 2.52 1.37 3.31
N VAL A 106 1.31 0.94 2.91
CA VAL A 106 0.43 0.14 3.78
C VAL A 106 1.10 -1.16 4.21
N GLY A 107 1.85 -1.82 3.32
CA GLY A 107 2.60 -3.04 3.64
C GLY A 107 3.71 -2.79 4.67
N LEU A 108 4.42 -1.65 4.55
CA LEU A 108 5.40 -1.22 5.56
C LEU A 108 4.72 -0.92 6.91
N LEU A 109 3.61 -0.17 6.90
CA LEU A 109 2.87 0.13 8.12
C LEU A 109 2.44 -1.14 8.83
N GLU A 110 2.00 -2.17 8.11
CA GLU A 110 1.62 -3.45 8.68
C GLU A 110 2.82 -4.21 9.26
N LEU A 111 3.97 -4.14 8.59
CA LEU A 111 5.20 -4.80 9.06
C LEU A 111 5.62 -4.27 10.42
N PHE A 112 5.50 -2.96 10.62
CA PHE A 112 5.89 -2.29 11.86
C PHE A 112 4.75 -2.19 12.89
N GLN A 113 3.48 -2.31 12.49
CA GLN A 113 2.35 -2.33 13.42
C GLN A 113 2.11 -3.70 14.06
N GLU A 114 2.50 -4.82 13.41
CA GLU A 114 2.41 -6.16 14.01
C GLU A 114 3.26 -6.28 15.30
N GLU A 115 4.25 -5.41 15.52
CA GLU A 115 5.02 -5.30 16.77
C GLU A 115 4.15 -4.99 17.99
N PHE A 116 3.01 -4.30 17.82
CA PHE A 116 2.14 -3.90 18.93
C PHE A 116 1.05 -4.93 19.27
N ARG A 117 0.99 -6.07 18.56
CA ARG A 117 -0.07 -7.09 18.75
C ARG A 117 0.39 -8.39 19.39
N THR A 118 1.70 -8.57 19.61
CA THR A 118 2.24 -9.70 20.36
C THR A 118 2.56 -9.28 21.80
N LYS A 119 1.58 -9.44 22.69
CA LYS A 119 1.82 -9.75 24.11
C LYS A 119 1.55 -11.24 24.31
#